data_AF-A0A1V3L6S2-F1
#
_entry.id   AF-A0A1V3L6S2-F1
#
_cell.length_a   1.000
_cell.length_b   1.000
_cell.length_c   1.000
_cell.angle_alpha   90.00
_cell.angle_beta   90.00
_cell.angle_gamma   90.00
#
_symmetry.space_group_name_H-M   'P 1'
#
loop_
_entity.id
_entity.type
_entity.pdbx_description
1 polymer ?
#
loop_
_entity_poly.entity_id
_entity_poly.type
_entity_poly.pdbx_seq_one_letter_code
_entity_poly.pdbx_strand_id
1 'polypeptide(L)'
;MNKPTKPLLKSFVICGAIFCICIAAIHLLKSAKAANPTDWHNNEVSEQISQQARAEARKLWREENGDWQPNLTPQAEQELLHYTAQKQAEIDRTFAKE
;
A
#
# COMPACT_ATOMS: atom_id res chain seq x y z
N MET A 1 -64.94 10.81 17.71
CA MET A 1 -63.79 10.21 17.01
C MET A 1 -64.01 10.41 15.51
N ASN A 2 -63.39 11.43 14.92
CA ASN A 2 -63.70 11.88 13.56
C ASN A 2 -62.98 10.96 12.56
N LYS A 3 -63.75 10.12 11.86
CA LYS A 3 -63.20 9.25 10.81
C LYS A 3 -62.68 10.14 9.67
N PRO A 4 -61.42 9.98 9.22
CA PRO A 4 -60.90 10.79 8.13
C PRO A 4 -61.78 10.56 6.90
N THR A 5 -62.19 11.66 6.26
CA THR A 5 -62.92 11.60 5.00
C THR A 5 -62.05 10.86 3.97
N LYS A 6 -62.66 10.01 3.14
CA LYS A 6 -61.97 9.18 2.13
C LYS A 6 -60.84 9.88 1.34
N PRO A 7 -60.94 11.18 0.95
CA PRO A 7 -59.81 11.86 0.28
C PRO A 7 -58.60 12.10 1.19
N LEU A 8 -58.81 12.43 2.47
CA LEU A 8 -57.74 12.64 3.45
C LEU A 8 -56.94 11.36 3.69
N LEU A 9 -57.63 10.21 3.81
CA LEU A 9 -56.96 8.92 3.97
C LEU A 9 -56.10 8.55 2.76
N LYS A 10 -56.58 8.83 1.53
CA LYS A 10 -55.82 8.60 0.29
C LYS A 10 -54.54 9.46 0.24
N SER A 11 -54.64 10.74 0.59
CA SER A 11 -53.48 11.64 0.65
C SER A 11 -52.43 11.16 1.65
N PHE A 12 -52.85 10.69 2.84
CA PHE A 12 -51.94 10.13 3.83
C PHE A 12 -51.22 8.86 3.33
N VAL A 13 -51.94 7.96 2.65
CA VAL A 13 -51.35 6.74 2.07
C VAL A 13 -50.33 7.09 0.98
N ILE A 14 -50.65 8.06 0.12
CA ILE A 14 -49.73 8.51 -0.95
C ILE A 14 -48.46 9.15 -0.36
N CYS A 15 -48.59 10.04 0.63
CA CYS A 15 -47.44 10.64 1.30
C CYS A 15 -46.57 9.60 2.02
N GLY A 16 -47.19 8.62 2.69
CA GLY A 16 -46.46 7.52 3.33
C GLY A 16 -45.71 6.65 2.33
N ALA A 17 -46.33 6.33 1.18
CA ALA A 17 -45.67 5.56 0.13
C ALA A 17 -44.47 6.29 -0.47
N ILE A 18 -44.59 7.59 -0.74
CA ILE A 18 -43.48 8.42 -1.23
C ILE A 18 -42.33 8.46 -0.22
N PHE A 19 -42.65 8.63 1.07
CA PHE A 19 -41.63 8.64 2.13
C PHE A 19 -40.87 7.31 2.24
N CYS A 20 -41.57 6.18 2.15
CA CYS A 20 -40.93 4.86 2.12
C CYS A 20 -40.03 4.68 0.89
N ILE A 21 -40.46 5.15 -0.28
CA ILE A 21 -39.63 5.13 -1.51
C ILE A 21 -38.38 5.98 -1.34
N CYS A 22 -38.50 7.18 -0.75
CA CYS A 22 -37.34 8.04 -0.46
C CYS A 22 -36.35 7.37 0.50
N ILE A 23 -36.84 6.71 1.56
CA ILE A 23 -35.98 5.97 2.50
C ILE A 23 -35.29 4.80 1.79
N ALA A 24 -36.01 4.02 0.99
CA ALA A 24 -35.44 2.91 0.23
C ALA A 24 -34.38 3.39 -0.77
N ALA A 25 -34.62 4.50 -1.47
CA ALA A 25 -33.66 5.12 -2.38
C ALA A 25 -32.39 5.57 -1.65
N ILE A 26 -32.50 6.19 -0.47
CA ILE A 26 -31.35 6.59 0.35
C ILE A 26 -30.52 5.36 0.78
N HIS A 27 -31.18 4.25 1.15
CA HIS A 27 -30.48 3.02 1.53
C HIS A 27 -29.76 2.39 0.33
N LEU A 28 -30.38 2.36 -0.84
CA LEU A 28 -29.79 1.83 -2.07
C LEU A 28 -28.59 2.67 -2.56
N LEU A 29 -28.65 3.99 -2.40
CA LEU A 29 -27.55 4.90 -2.72
C LEU A 29 -26.37 4.78 -1.75
N LYS A 30 -26.63 4.47 -0.47
CA LYS A 30 -25.59 4.19 0.53
C LYS A 30 -24.84 2.88 0.25
N SER A 31 -25.54 1.82 -0.16
CA SER A 31 -24.89 0.55 -0.53
C SER A 31 -24.00 0.69 -1.76
N ALA A 32 -24.34 1.57 -2.71
CA ALA A 32 -23.49 1.87 -3.86
C ALA A 32 -22.20 2.61 -3.46
N LYS A 33 -22.23 3.46 -2.42
CA LYS A 33 -21.04 4.15 -1.90
C LYS A 33 -20.20 3.29 -0.94
N ALA A 34 -20.81 2.27 -0.31
CA ALA A 34 -20.11 1.32 0.56
C ALA A 34 -19.36 0.22 -0.22
N ALA A 35 -19.49 0.17 -1.56
CA ALA A 35 -18.89 -0.86 -2.40
C ALA A 35 -17.36 -0.75 -2.55
N ASN A 36 -16.75 0.34 -2.08
CA ASN A 36 -15.30 0.45 -1.97
C ASN A 36 -14.97 1.01 -0.59
N PRO A 37 -14.96 0.17 0.47
CA PRO A 37 -14.27 0.56 1.68
C PRO A 37 -12.84 0.81 1.25
N THR A 38 -12.41 2.06 1.25
CA THR A 38 -10.97 2.37 1.20
C THR A 38 -10.38 1.69 2.42
N ASP A 39 -9.93 0.46 2.24
CA ASP A 39 -9.30 -0.31 3.29
C ASP A 39 -7.91 0.30 3.47
N TRP A 40 -7.84 1.27 4.37
CA TRP A 40 -6.59 1.96 4.71
C TRP A 40 -5.54 0.99 5.30
N HIS A 41 -5.94 -0.22 5.68
CA HIS A 41 -5.05 -1.31 6.09
C HIS A 41 -4.67 -2.25 4.95
N ASN A 42 -5.36 -2.20 3.81
CA ASN A 42 -4.97 -2.92 2.60
C ASN A 42 -3.97 -2.10 1.79
N ASN A 43 -2.70 -2.33 2.06
CA ASN A 43 -1.60 -1.74 1.34
C ASN A 43 -1.06 -2.65 0.23
N GLU A 44 -1.70 -3.78 -0.08
CA GLU A 44 -1.18 -4.82 -0.98
C GLU A 44 -0.78 -4.25 -2.35
N VAL A 45 -1.67 -3.45 -2.95
CA VAL A 45 -1.42 -2.78 -4.24
C VAL A 45 -0.26 -1.78 -4.14
N SER A 46 -0.17 -1.05 -3.02
CA SER A 46 0.90 -0.06 -2.80
C SER A 46 2.24 -0.75 -2.57
N GLU A 47 2.28 -1.86 -1.85
CA GLU A 47 3.47 -2.68 -1.68
C GLU A 47 3.92 -3.27 -3.01
N GLN A 48 3.00 -3.80 -3.81
CA GLN A 48 3.29 -4.34 -5.13
C GLN A 48 3.90 -3.27 -6.05
N ILE A 49 3.29 -2.08 -6.13
CA ILE A 49 3.81 -0.95 -6.92
C ILE A 49 5.19 -0.53 -6.43
N SER A 50 5.41 -0.45 -5.11
CA SER A 50 6.70 -0.12 -4.51
C SER A 50 7.78 -1.17 -4.84
N GLN A 51 7.44 -2.46 -4.80
CA GLN A 51 8.35 -3.55 -5.14
C GLN A 51 8.74 -3.51 -6.62
N GLN A 52 7.77 -3.29 -7.51
CA GLN A 52 8.01 -3.16 -8.95
C GLN A 52 8.91 -1.95 -9.25
N ALA A 53 8.61 -0.79 -8.68
CA ALA A 53 9.42 0.43 -8.87
C ALA A 53 10.87 0.23 -8.39
N ARG A 54 11.07 -0.45 -7.25
CA ARG A 54 12.43 -0.80 -6.78
C ARG A 54 13.13 -1.78 -7.70
N ALA A 55 12.42 -2.74 -8.28
CA ALA A 55 13.00 -3.69 -9.23
C ALA A 55 13.45 -3.00 -10.53
N GLU A 56 12.63 -2.09 -11.06
CA GLU A 56 12.96 -1.28 -12.23
C GLU A 56 14.15 -0.36 -11.97
N ALA A 57 14.18 0.33 -10.82
CA ALA A 57 15.31 1.17 -10.42
C ALA A 57 16.61 0.37 -10.29
N ARG A 58 16.57 -0.83 -9.70
CA ARG A 58 17.72 -1.74 -9.63
C ARG A 58 18.18 -2.20 -11.02
N LYS A 59 17.25 -2.46 -11.93
CA LYS A 59 17.57 -2.83 -13.31
C LYS A 59 18.28 -1.69 -14.04
N LEU A 60 17.71 -0.47 -14.00
CA LEU A 60 18.31 0.73 -14.59
C LEU A 60 19.71 1.00 -14.03
N TRP A 61 19.85 0.92 -12.71
CA TRP A 61 21.16 1.07 -12.06
C TRP A 61 22.18 0.06 -12.58
N ARG A 62 21.80 -1.22 -12.70
CA ARG A 62 22.68 -2.27 -13.22
C ARG A 62 23.07 -2.06 -14.68
N GLU A 63 22.14 -1.58 -15.50
CA GLU A 63 22.40 -1.27 -16.91
C GLU A 63 23.40 -0.11 -17.05
N GLU A 64 23.30 0.92 -16.21
CA GLU A 64 24.17 2.10 -16.26
C GLU A 64 25.52 1.92 -15.56
N ASN A 65 25.53 1.23 -14.42
CA ASN A 65 26.68 1.18 -13.51
C ASN A 65 27.31 -0.22 -13.42
N GLY A 66 26.74 -1.21 -14.11
CA GLY A 66 27.09 -2.62 -13.94
C GLY A 66 26.50 -3.23 -12.66
N ASP A 67 26.70 -4.53 -12.46
CA ASP A 67 26.33 -5.16 -11.19
C ASP A 67 27.22 -4.64 -10.06
N TRP A 68 26.61 -4.28 -8.93
CA TRP A 68 27.36 -4.01 -7.71
C TRP A 68 27.99 -5.32 -7.25
N GLN A 69 29.31 -5.43 -7.41
CA GLN A 69 30.10 -6.62 -7.09
C GLN A 69 29.50 -7.89 -7.71
N PRO A 70 29.75 -8.15 -9.02
CA PRO A 70 29.13 -9.24 -9.77
C PRO A 70 29.40 -10.66 -9.20
N ASN A 71 30.32 -10.78 -8.24
CA ASN A 71 30.80 -12.05 -7.69
C ASN A 71 30.89 -12.04 -6.16
N LEU A 72 29.83 -11.66 -5.44
CA LEU A 72 29.77 -11.86 -3.98
C LEU A 72 29.45 -13.33 -3.67
N THR A 73 30.29 -14.25 -4.17
CA THR A 73 30.28 -15.63 -3.70
C THR A 73 30.69 -15.64 -2.22
N PRO A 74 30.24 -16.61 -1.41
CA PRO A 74 30.70 -16.71 -0.01
C PRO A 74 32.23 -16.71 0.12
N GLN A 75 32.92 -17.25 -0.89
CA GLN A 75 34.38 -17.20 -0.98
C GLN A 75 34.90 -15.77 -1.19
N ALA A 76 34.34 -15.01 -2.14
CA ALA A 76 34.77 -13.64 -2.40
C ALA A 76 34.49 -12.72 -1.21
N GLU A 77 33.39 -12.94 -0.48
CA GLU A 77 33.10 -12.24 0.77
C GLU A 77 34.14 -12.56 1.85
N GLN A 78 34.49 -13.84 2.01
CA GLN A 78 35.53 -14.27 2.95
C GLN A 78 36.90 -13.69 2.60
N GLU A 79 37.27 -13.66 1.32
CA GLU A 79 38.52 -13.05 0.83
C GLU A 79 38.54 -11.53 1.10
N LEU A 80 37.42 -10.83 0.88
CA LEU A 80 37.25 -9.42 1.22
C LEU A 80 37.47 -9.17 2.72
N LEU A 81 36.82 -9.94 3.59
CA LEU A 81 36.96 -9.81 5.04
C LEU A 81 38.41 -10.04 5.49
N HIS A 82 39.08 -11.07 4.95
CA HIS A 82 40.49 -11.34 5.25
C HIS A 82 41.40 -10.21 4.79
N TYR A 83 41.22 -9.71 3.57
CA TYR A 83 42.02 -8.63 3.02
C TYR A 83 41.83 -7.33 3.83
N THR A 84 40.60 -6.99 4.18
CA THR A 84 40.29 -5.82 5.01
C THR A 84 40.93 -5.93 6.40
N ALA A 85 40.85 -7.09 7.05
CA ALA A 85 41.49 -7.32 8.34
C ALA A 85 43.02 -7.19 8.27
N GLN A 86 43.64 -7.71 7.20
CA GLN A 86 45.07 -7.55 6.98
C GLN A 86 45.47 -6.08 6.82
N LYS A 87 44.72 -5.31 6.02
CA LYS A 87 45.00 -3.88 5.82
C LYS A 87 44.81 -3.07 7.09
N GLN A 88 43.81 -3.39 7.90
CA GLN A 88 43.67 -2.75 9.21
C GLN A 88 44.88 -3.04 10.11
N ALA A 89 45.36 -4.28 10.15
CA ALA A 89 46.55 -4.62 10.94
C ALA A 89 47.83 -3.92 10.43
N GLU A 90 47.99 -3.73 9.11
CA GLU A 90 49.09 -2.96 8.53
C GLU A 90 49.03 -1.48 8.95
N ILE A 91 47.83 -0.89 8.90
CA ILE A 91 47.55 0.48 9.33
C ILE A 91 47.88 0.63 10.83
N ASP A 92 47.34 -0.25 11.67
CA ASP A 92 47.53 -0.21 13.12
C ASP A 92 49.02 -0.35 13.49
N ARG A 93 49.77 -1.22 12.79
CA ARG A 93 51.23 -1.34 12.97
C ARG A 93 52.01 -0.10 12.53
N THR A 94 51.50 0.63 11.54
CA THR A 94 52.14 1.85 11.04
C THR A 94 51.95 2.97 12.07
N PHE A 95 50.72 3.18 12.53
CA PHE A 95 50.41 4.18 13.55
C PHE A 95 50.91 3.82 14.96
N ALA A 96 51.10 2.54 15.28
CA ALA A 96 51.72 2.13 16.55
C ALA A 96 53.24 2.32 16.59
N LYS A 97 53.88 2.63 15.46
CA LYS A 97 55.32 2.87 15.34
C LYS A 97 55.70 4.36 15.24
N GLU A 98 54.71 5.23 15.07
CA GLU A 98 54.85 6.69 15.18
C GLU A 98 54.67 7.13 16.64
#